data_AF-A0A3N2IIL3-F1
#
_entry.id   AF-A0A3N2IIL3-F1
#
_cell.length_a   1.000
_cell.length_b   1.000
_cell.length_c   1.000
_cell.angle_alpha   90.00
_cell.angle_beta   90.00
_cell.angle_gamma   90.00
#
_symmetry.space_group_name_H-M   'P 1'
#
loop_
_entity.id
_entity.type
_entity.pdbx_description
1 polymer ?
#
loop_
_entity_poly.entity_id
_entity_poly.type
_entity_poly.pdbx_seq_one_letter_code
_entity_poly.pdbx_strand_id
1 'polypeptide(L)'
;MPSSTAATGRHDDSPVAVLLPGSGYTAQAPLLAWSAALLAERGWHVEVVRWVLDDEAGADPGAFVEREATGAAEAARASGARGPLHVVAKSLGTLALPWAVRLGVPGAWLTPLSTEPALRGALAAAGPEHLLVGGGDDGWWRPDELPATRAEVVTVPGADHGLTLTTSWRASLAAQADVFERVDAWAAARVAAVAAR
;
A
#
# COMPACT_ATOMS: atom_id res chain seq x y z
N MET A 1 19.67 -6.38 -2.85
CA MET A 1 18.71 -6.09 -1.78
C MET A 1 17.44 -5.68 -2.48
N PRO A 2 16.36 -6.46 -2.41
CA PRO A 2 15.14 -6.14 -3.13
C PRO A 2 14.38 -4.97 -2.50
N SER A 3 14.92 -4.33 -1.45
CA SER A 3 14.41 -3.08 -0.91
C SER A 3 15.54 -2.08 -0.63
N SER A 4 15.15 -0.82 -0.42
CA SER A 4 16.04 0.27 -0.02
C SER A 4 15.31 1.24 0.93
N THR A 5 15.99 1.69 1.98
CA THR A 5 15.48 2.72 2.88
C THR A 5 15.43 4.07 2.17
N ALA A 6 14.22 4.61 2.00
CA ALA A 6 13.99 5.95 1.46
C ALA A 6 14.07 7.04 2.54
N ALA A 7 13.70 6.71 3.78
CA ALA A 7 13.83 7.58 4.93
C ALA A 7 14.03 6.78 6.21
N THR A 8 14.93 7.22 7.08
CA THR A 8 15.04 6.70 8.44
C THR A 8 13.99 7.36 9.33
N GLY A 9 13.39 6.58 10.23
CA GLY A 9 12.46 7.12 11.22
C GLY A 9 13.09 8.18 12.12
N ARG A 10 12.27 9.06 12.68
CA ARG A 10 12.72 10.11 13.62
C ARG A 10 13.37 9.53 14.88
N HIS A 11 12.89 8.36 15.28
CA HIS A 11 13.32 7.57 16.43
C HIS A 11 13.31 6.08 16.03
N ASP A 12 14.02 5.22 16.77
CA ASP A 12 14.04 3.78 16.50
C ASP A 12 12.63 3.17 16.58
N ASP A 13 11.77 3.66 17.46
CA ASP A 13 10.37 3.22 17.63
C ASP A 13 9.38 3.90 16.67
N SER A 14 9.86 4.74 15.75
CA SER A 14 9.00 5.36 14.73
C SER A 14 8.32 4.29 13.87
N PRO A 15 7.06 4.49 13.46
CA PRO A 15 6.36 3.54 12.60
C PRO A 15 7.15 3.26 11.32
N VAL A 16 7.07 2.01 10.87
CA VAL A 16 7.74 1.52 9.66
C VAL A 16 6.69 1.35 8.57
N ALA A 17 6.92 1.92 7.40
CA ALA A 17 6.14 1.66 6.20
C ALA A 17 6.97 0.89 5.17
N VAL A 18 6.45 -0.25 4.73
CA VAL A 18 6.96 -0.98 3.57
C VAL A 18 6.14 -0.60 2.34
N LEU A 19 6.80 -0.09 1.30
CA LEU A 19 6.17 0.29 0.04
C LEU A 19 6.34 -0.82 -1.00
N LEU A 20 5.20 -1.33 -1.49
CA LEU A 20 5.15 -2.45 -2.44
C LEU A 20 4.68 -1.98 -3.83
N PRO A 21 5.55 -2.02 -4.85
CA PRO A 21 5.22 -1.55 -6.20
C PRO A 21 4.17 -2.42 -6.94
N GLY A 22 3.73 -1.96 -8.10
CA GLY A 22 2.90 -2.73 -9.03
C GLY A 22 3.73 -3.45 -10.11
N SER A 23 3.06 -4.19 -10.99
CA SER A 23 3.68 -4.69 -12.22
C SER A 23 3.96 -3.52 -13.17
N GLY A 24 5.23 -3.29 -13.50
CA GLY A 24 5.66 -2.14 -14.33
C GLY A 24 5.45 -0.75 -13.70
N TYR A 25 4.84 -0.67 -12.51
CA TYR A 25 4.61 0.57 -11.76
C TYR A 25 5.54 0.60 -10.55
N THR A 26 6.72 1.19 -10.73
CA THR A 26 7.74 1.22 -9.69
C THR A 26 7.36 2.17 -8.55
N ALA A 27 8.08 2.08 -7.43
CA ALA A 27 7.90 3.01 -6.32
C ALA A 27 8.31 4.46 -6.64
N GLN A 28 8.93 4.71 -7.79
CA GLN A 28 9.24 6.07 -8.27
C GLN A 28 8.06 6.73 -8.99
N ALA A 29 7.00 5.98 -9.31
CA ALA A 29 5.81 6.53 -9.92
C ALA A 29 4.91 7.21 -8.88
N PRO A 30 4.08 8.21 -9.30
CA PRO A 30 3.52 9.21 -8.39
C PRO A 30 2.81 8.67 -7.15
N LEU A 31 2.00 7.60 -7.29
CA LEU A 31 1.21 7.10 -6.18
C LEU A 31 2.05 6.64 -4.99
N LEU A 32 3.18 5.98 -5.27
CA LEU A 32 4.09 5.47 -4.24
C LEU A 32 5.17 6.49 -3.89
N ALA A 33 5.63 7.29 -4.86
CA ALA A 33 6.62 8.33 -4.61
C ALA A 33 6.09 9.39 -3.62
N TRP A 34 4.85 9.87 -3.83
CA TRP A 34 4.23 10.83 -2.90
C TRP A 34 3.85 10.19 -1.57
N SER A 35 3.41 8.93 -1.57
CA SER A 35 3.18 8.19 -0.32
C SER A 35 4.48 8.01 0.48
N ALA A 36 5.62 7.77 -0.17
CA ALA A 36 6.92 7.71 0.50
C ALA A 36 7.29 9.06 1.11
N ALA A 37 7.15 10.14 0.33
CA ALA A 37 7.48 11.50 0.75
C ALA A 37 6.65 11.94 1.96
N LEU A 38 5.33 11.78 1.91
CA LEU A 38 4.46 12.17 3.01
C LEU A 38 4.78 11.37 4.29
N LEU A 39 5.02 10.06 4.19
CA LEU A 39 5.35 9.24 5.35
C LEU A 39 6.71 9.62 5.95
N ALA A 40 7.68 9.94 5.10
CA ALA A 40 8.98 10.46 5.53
C ALA A 40 8.84 11.82 6.25
N GLU A 41 8.00 12.73 5.75
CA GLU A 41 7.69 14.01 6.41
C GLU A 41 7.04 13.82 7.79
N ARG A 42 6.21 12.78 7.94
CA ARG A 42 5.67 12.37 9.25
C ARG A 42 6.71 11.75 10.19
N GLY A 43 7.94 11.52 9.72
CA GLY A 43 9.04 10.93 10.49
C GLY A 43 9.00 9.40 10.57
N TRP A 44 8.30 8.73 9.65
CA TRP A 44 8.27 7.27 9.58
C TRP A 44 9.58 6.74 9.00
N HIS A 45 9.94 5.51 9.37
CA HIS A 45 10.92 4.74 8.62
C HIS A 45 10.24 4.22 7.34
N VAL A 46 10.80 4.50 6.18
CA VAL A 46 10.20 4.14 4.89
C VAL A 46 11.14 3.20 4.14
N GLU A 47 10.72 1.95 4.00
CA GLU A 47 11.45 0.91 3.26
C GLU A 47 10.74 0.65 1.94
N VAL A 48 11.46 0.81 0.83
CA VAL A 48 10.88 0.76 -0.52
C VAL A 48 11.33 -0.48 -1.25
N VAL A 49 10.39 -1.35 -1.62
CA VAL A 49 10.67 -2.55 -2.39
C VAL A 49 10.89 -2.22 -3.87
N ARG A 50 11.86 -2.91 -4.46
CA ARG A 50 12.33 -2.86 -5.83
C ARG A 50 12.54 -4.29 -6.31
N TRP A 51 11.61 -4.77 -7.14
CA TRP A 51 11.73 -6.06 -7.78
C TRP A 51 11.81 -5.97 -9.30
N VAL A 52 12.40 -7.01 -9.88
CA VAL A 52 12.27 -7.37 -11.29
C VAL A 52 11.37 -8.59 -11.32
N LEU A 53 10.30 -8.55 -12.11
CA LEU A 53 9.38 -9.67 -12.24
C LEU A 53 9.94 -10.65 -13.27
N ASP A 54 10.19 -11.88 -12.83
CA ASP A 54 10.62 -13.00 -13.64
C ASP A 54 9.52 -14.08 -13.70
N ASP A 55 9.81 -15.20 -14.36
CA ASP A 55 8.87 -16.30 -14.53
C ASP A 55 8.46 -16.92 -13.17
N GLU A 56 9.35 -16.90 -12.17
CA GLU A 56 9.05 -17.39 -10.82
C GLU A 56 8.03 -16.47 -10.12
N ALA A 57 8.24 -15.15 -10.21
CA ALA A 57 7.27 -14.17 -9.72
C ALA A 57 5.91 -14.28 -10.43
N GLY A 58 5.91 -14.67 -11.71
CA GLY A 58 4.69 -14.92 -12.48
C GLY A 58 3.93 -16.19 -12.10
N ALA A 59 4.64 -17.23 -11.63
CA ALA A 59 4.04 -18.51 -11.29
C ALA A 59 3.19 -18.47 -10.00
N ASP A 60 3.66 -17.74 -8.98
CA ASP A 60 2.91 -17.45 -7.76
C ASP A 60 3.16 -15.99 -7.30
N PRO A 61 2.42 -15.03 -7.87
CA PRO A 61 2.58 -13.62 -7.55
C PRO A 61 2.28 -13.29 -6.08
N GLY A 62 1.38 -14.04 -5.44
CA GLY A 62 1.03 -13.84 -4.04
C GLY A 62 2.17 -14.24 -3.11
N ALA A 63 2.72 -15.45 -3.30
CA ALA A 63 3.86 -15.91 -2.52
C ALA A 63 5.10 -15.05 -2.78
N PHE A 64 5.31 -14.59 -4.01
CA PHE A 64 6.37 -13.65 -4.35
C PHE A 64 6.24 -12.35 -3.55
N VAL A 65 5.09 -11.67 -3.63
CA VAL A 65 4.86 -10.41 -2.93
C VAL A 65 4.98 -10.56 -1.40
N GLU A 66 4.52 -11.67 -0.84
CA GLU A 66 4.67 -11.97 0.59
C GLU A 66 6.14 -12.13 1.02
N ARG A 67 6.96 -12.83 0.23
CA ARG A 67 8.39 -12.96 0.49
C ARG A 67 9.08 -11.60 0.49
N GLU A 68 8.76 -10.77 -0.50
CA GLU A 68 9.35 -9.42 -0.64
C GLU A 68 8.91 -8.48 0.48
N ALA A 69 7.62 -8.50 0.87
CA ALA A 69 7.12 -7.73 2.01
C ALA A 69 7.80 -8.14 3.33
N THR A 70 7.99 -9.44 3.53
CA THR A 70 8.67 -9.99 4.72
C THR A 70 10.14 -9.58 4.74
N GLY A 71 10.86 -9.75 3.64
CA GLY A 71 12.27 -9.36 3.54
C GLY A 71 12.50 -7.87 3.74
N ALA A 72 11.61 -7.01 3.23
CA ALA A 72 11.67 -5.57 3.46
C ALA A 72 11.43 -5.21 4.93
N ALA A 73 10.46 -5.86 5.58
CA ALA A 73 10.23 -5.67 7.01
C ALA A 73 11.47 -6.08 7.83
N GLU A 74 12.10 -7.21 7.49
CA GLU A 74 13.35 -7.66 8.12
C GLU A 74 14.51 -6.69 7.88
N ALA A 75 14.65 -6.16 6.66
CA ALA A 75 15.66 -5.16 6.32
C ALA A 75 15.53 -3.89 7.17
N ALA A 76 14.30 -3.38 7.33
CA ALA A 76 14.04 -2.24 8.22
C ALA A 76 14.40 -2.55 9.68
N ARG A 77 14.12 -3.76 10.17
CA ARG A 77 14.53 -4.18 11.53
C ARG A 77 16.04 -4.29 11.67
N ALA A 78 16.72 -4.84 10.66
CA ALA A 78 18.17 -4.93 10.63
C ALA A 78 18.84 -3.55 10.61
N SER A 79 18.19 -2.53 10.03
CA SER A 79 18.68 -1.15 10.03
C SER A 79 18.42 -0.38 11.33
N GLY A 80 17.85 -1.02 12.36
CA GLY A 80 17.60 -0.40 13.66
C GLY A 80 16.14 0.00 13.92
N ALA A 81 15.23 -0.11 12.94
CA ALA A 81 13.83 0.21 13.20
C ALA A 81 13.19 -0.79 14.18
N ARG A 82 12.36 -0.30 15.09
CA ARG A 82 11.67 -1.05 16.15
C ARG A 82 10.17 -0.75 16.21
N GLY A 83 9.71 0.28 15.52
CA GLY A 83 8.31 0.66 15.51
C GLY A 83 7.37 -0.33 14.81
N PRO A 84 6.05 -0.06 14.91
CA PRO A 84 5.02 -0.89 14.31
C PRO A 84 5.09 -0.86 12.78
N LEU A 85 4.90 -2.02 12.16
CA LEU A 85 4.95 -2.23 10.72
C LEU A 85 3.63 -1.88 10.05
N HIS A 86 3.71 -1.29 8.86
CA HIS A 86 2.60 -0.89 8.00
C HIS A 86 2.96 -1.14 6.53
N VAL A 87 1.94 -1.22 5.67
CA VAL A 87 2.12 -1.39 4.23
C VAL A 87 1.46 -0.24 3.45
N VAL A 88 2.13 0.24 2.40
CA VAL A 88 1.49 0.98 1.32
C VAL A 88 1.80 0.27 0.01
N ALA A 89 0.77 -0.21 -0.67
CA ALA A 89 0.96 -1.09 -1.82
C ALA A 89 0.14 -0.65 -3.03
N LYS A 90 0.63 -0.98 -4.24
CA LYS A 90 -0.04 -0.65 -5.50
C LYS A 90 -0.22 -1.88 -6.39
N SER A 91 -1.42 -2.10 -6.95
CA SER A 91 -1.70 -3.18 -7.92
C SER A 91 -1.14 -4.54 -7.48
N LEU A 92 -0.15 -5.10 -8.18
CA LEU A 92 0.55 -6.34 -7.79
C LEU A 92 0.93 -6.37 -6.30
N GLY A 93 1.50 -5.30 -5.75
CA GLY A 93 1.89 -5.25 -4.34
C GLY A 93 0.72 -5.43 -3.38
N THR A 94 -0.53 -5.18 -3.80
CA THR A 94 -1.72 -5.38 -2.96
C THR A 94 -2.01 -6.86 -2.70
N LEU A 95 -1.35 -7.77 -3.41
CA LEU A 95 -1.34 -9.20 -3.07
C LEU A 95 -0.70 -9.49 -1.71
N ALA A 96 -0.07 -8.51 -1.05
CA ALA A 96 0.34 -8.62 0.35
C ALA A 96 -0.82 -8.51 1.36
N LEU A 97 -2.04 -8.14 0.94
CA LEU A 97 -3.18 -7.96 1.86
C LEU A 97 -3.47 -9.23 2.71
N PRO A 98 -3.49 -10.47 2.17
CA PRO A 98 -3.67 -11.67 2.98
C PRO A 98 -2.59 -11.85 4.04
N TRP A 99 -1.33 -11.57 3.71
CA TRP A 99 -0.22 -11.58 4.67
C TRP A 99 -0.41 -10.51 5.75
N ALA A 100 -0.76 -9.29 5.35
CA ALA A 100 -0.95 -8.18 6.28
C ALA A 100 -2.10 -8.44 7.25
N VAL A 101 -3.24 -8.93 6.76
CA VAL A 101 -4.39 -9.32 7.60
C VAL A 101 -4.02 -10.45 8.56
N ARG A 102 -3.32 -11.50 8.10
CA ARG A 102 -2.89 -12.60 8.98
C ARG A 102 -1.98 -12.13 10.11
N LEU A 103 -1.13 -11.14 9.86
CA LEU A 103 -0.17 -10.61 10.83
C LEU A 103 -0.70 -9.39 11.60
N GLY A 104 -1.91 -8.91 11.31
CA GLY A 104 -2.46 -7.69 11.90
C GLY A 104 -1.69 -6.41 11.53
N VAL A 105 -1.05 -6.39 10.36
CA VAL A 105 -0.30 -5.25 9.82
C VAL A 105 -1.26 -4.32 9.08
N PRO A 106 -1.46 -3.07 9.53
CA PRO A 106 -2.31 -2.12 8.82
C PRO A 106 -1.78 -1.82 7.43
N GLY A 107 -2.65 -1.48 6.48
CA GLY A 107 -2.20 -1.11 5.14
C GLY A 107 -3.11 -0.19 4.34
N ALA A 108 -2.50 0.62 3.48
CA ALA A 108 -3.16 1.37 2.43
C ALA A 108 -2.90 0.69 1.08
N TRP A 109 -3.97 0.37 0.36
CA TRP A 109 -3.97 -0.48 -0.83
C TRP A 109 -4.50 0.31 -2.02
N LEU A 110 -3.59 0.69 -2.91
CA LEU A 110 -3.85 1.54 -4.07
C LEU A 110 -4.09 0.67 -5.31
N THR A 111 -5.23 0.88 -5.95
CA THR A 111 -5.76 0.09 -7.07
C THR A 111 -5.61 -1.41 -6.87
N PRO A 112 -6.19 -1.96 -5.77
CA PRO A 112 -6.07 -3.38 -5.46
C PRO A 112 -6.76 -4.23 -6.52
N LEU A 113 -6.21 -5.43 -6.75
CA LEU A 113 -6.72 -6.40 -7.71
C LEU A 113 -7.97 -7.10 -7.16
N SER A 114 -9.07 -6.34 -6.95
CA SER A 114 -10.24 -6.80 -6.20
C SER A 114 -10.95 -8.01 -6.82
N THR A 115 -10.76 -8.24 -8.12
CA THR A 115 -11.27 -9.43 -8.82
C THR A 115 -10.43 -10.67 -8.57
N GLU A 116 -9.24 -10.56 -7.97
CA GLU A 116 -8.39 -11.72 -7.73
C GLU A 116 -8.93 -12.61 -6.61
N PRO A 117 -9.19 -13.91 -6.87
CA PRO A 117 -9.76 -14.82 -5.88
C PRO A 117 -8.93 -14.89 -4.60
N ALA A 118 -7.61 -14.79 -4.72
CA ALA A 118 -6.66 -14.82 -3.59
C ALA A 118 -6.89 -13.67 -2.58
N LEU A 119 -7.45 -12.54 -3.03
CA LEU A 119 -7.71 -11.40 -2.14
C LEU A 119 -9.06 -11.48 -1.43
N ARG A 120 -10.04 -12.25 -1.92
CA ARG A 120 -11.42 -12.21 -1.40
C ARG A 120 -11.52 -12.48 0.10
N GLY A 121 -10.84 -13.51 0.59
CA GLY A 121 -10.84 -13.85 2.01
C GLY A 121 -10.23 -12.74 2.87
N ALA A 122 -9.13 -12.14 2.41
CA ALA A 122 -8.46 -11.07 3.11
C ALA A 122 -9.23 -9.75 3.08
N LEU A 123 -9.88 -9.42 1.95
CA LEU A 123 -10.78 -8.28 1.82
C LEU A 123 -11.95 -8.36 2.82
N ALA A 124 -12.55 -9.55 2.97
CA ALA A 124 -13.62 -9.77 3.95
C ALA A 124 -13.14 -9.59 5.40
N ALA A 125 -11.91 -10.03 5.68
CA ALA A 125 -11.32 -9.96 7.01
C ALA A 125 -10.72 -8.58 7.37
N ALA A 126 -10.45 -7.74 6.37
CA ALA A 126 -9.82 -6.44 6.56
C ALA A 126 -10.64 -5.54 7.52
N GLY A 127 -9.96 -5.09 8.58
CA GLY A 127 -10.49 -4.18 9.59
C GLY A 127 -10.36 -2.69 9.23
N PRO A 128 -10.80 -1.79 10.14
CA PRO A 128 -10.73 -0.33 9.97
C PRO A 128 -9.30 0.23 9.90
N GLU A 129 -8.29 -0.59 10.19
CA GLU A 129 -6.88 -0.28 10.00
C GLU A 129 -6.44 -0.32 8.53
N HIS A 130 -7.31 -0.78 7.62
CA HIS A 130 -7.03 -0.83 6.18
C HIS A 130 -7.79 0.23 5.38
N LEU A 131 -7.12 0.79 4.39
CA LEU A 131 -7.66 1.72 3.40
C LEU A 131 -7.55 1.11 2.00
N LEU A 132 -8.67 0.94 1.29
CA LEU A 132 -8.75 0.48 -0.10
C LEU A 132 -9.10 1.65 -1.01
N VAL A 133 -8.24 1.97 -1.98
CA VAL A 133 -8.49 3.06 -2.95
C VAL A 133 -8.44 2.50 -4.36
N GLY A 134 -9.57 2.46 -5.07
CA GLY A 134 -9.66 2.03 -6.46
C GLY A 134 -10.06 3.14 -7.43
N GLY A 135 -9.77 2.95 -8.70
CA GLY A 135 -10.24 3.83 -9.77
C GLY A 135 -11.59 3.36 -10.33
N GLY A 136 -12.53 4.28 -10.56
CA GLY A 136 -13.87 3.93 -11.07
C GLY A 136 -13.87 3.30 -12.47
N ASP A 137 -12.86 3.62 -13.29
CA ASP A 137 -12.66 3.07 -14.63
C ASP A 137 -11.55 2.00 -14.65
N ASP A 138 -11.11 1.55 -13.48
CA ASP A 138 -10.13 0.46 -13.35
C ASP A 138 -10.79 -0.90 -13.60
N GLY A 139 -10.27 -1.63 -14.60
CA GLY A 139 -10.73 -2.97 -14.95
C GLY A 139 -10.61 -4.00 -13.83
N TRP A 140 -9.74 -3.78 -12.84
CA TRP A 140 -9.52 -4.66 -11.69
C TRP A 140 -10.32 -4.27 -10.44
N TRP A 141 -10.97 -3.11 -10.46
CA TRP A 141 -11.72 -2.57 -9.31
C TRP A 141 -13.22 -2.83 -9.47
N ARG A 142 -13.77 -3.68 -8.61
CA ARG A 142 -15.20 -4.03 -8.55
C ARG A 142 -15.72 -3.81 -7.13
N PRO A 143 -15.91 -2.55 -6.71
CA PRO A 143 -16.30 -2.22 -5.33
C PRO A 143 -17.65 -2.84 -4.95
N ASP A 144 -18.57 -2.96 -5.91
CA ASP A 144 -19.89 -3.57 -5.70
C ASP A 144 -19.84 -5.09 -5.51
N GLU A 145 -18.74 -5.73 -5.91
CA GLU A 145 -18.53 -7.18 -5.76
C GLU A 145 -17.65 -7.53 -4.55
N LEU A 146 -17.19 -6.53 -3.80
CA LEU A 146 -16.40 -6.75 -2.60
C LEU A 146 -17.22 -7.50 -1.55
N PRO A 147 -16.59 -8.43 -0.81
CA PRO A 147 -17.23 -8.97 0.40
C PRO A 147 -17.48 -7.85 1.41
N ALA A 148 -18.44 -8.06 2.31
CA ALA A 148 -18.62 -7.16 3.45
C ALA A 148 -17.29 -7.03 4.21
N THR A 149 -16.76 -5.82 4.25
CA THR A 149 -15.47 -5.48 4.84
C THR A 149 -15.62 -4.33 5.83
N ARG A 150 -14.73 -4.23 6.80
CA ARG A 150 -14.66 -3.09 7.73
C ARG A 150 -13.57 -2.09 7.34
N ALA A 151 -12.81 -2.37 6.29
CA ALA A 151 -11.85 -1.43 5.71
C ALA A 151 -12.57 -0.18 5.18
N GLU A 152 -11.86 0.95 5.17
CA GLU A 152 -12.32 2.12 4.43
C GLU A 152 -12.21 1.83 2.92
N VAL A 153 -13.30 2.00 2.19
CA VAL A 153 -13.36 1.75 0.74
C VAL A 153 -13.62 3.05 0.02
N VAL A 154 -12.73 3.40 -0.92
CA VAL A 154 -12.77 4.63 -1.69
C VAL A 154 -12.69 4.30 -3.16
N THR A 155 -13.62 4.83 -3.94
CA THR A 155 -13.57 4.79 -5.41
C THR A 155 -13.36 6.20 -5.93
N VAL A 156 -12.31 6.41 -6.71
CA VAL A 156 -12.03 7.68 -7.39
C VAL A 156 -12.80 7.69 -8.73
N PRO A 157 -13.87 8.49 -8.87
CA PRO A 157 -14.75 8.40 -10.05
C PRO A 157 -14.00 8.70 -11.36
N GLY A 158 -14.19 7.85 -12.37
CA GLY A 158 -13.58 8.00 -13.70
C GLY A 158 -12.07 7.77 -13.77
N ALA A 159 -11.43 7.38 -12.66
CA ALA A 159 -9.99 7.18 -12.62
C ALA A 159 -9.61 5.76 -13.06
N ASP A 160 -8.52 5.65 -13.81
CA ASP A 160 -7.98 4.37 -14.27
C ASP A 160 -7.14 3.66 -13.19
N HIS A 161 -6.45 2.60 -13.59
CA HIS A 161 -5.59 1.79 -12.72
C HIS A 161 -4.34 2.53 -12.18
N GLY A 162 -3.99 3.69 -12.76
CA GLY A 162 -2.98 4.63 -12.26
C GLY A 162 -3.57 5.79 -11.45
N LEU A 163 -4.88 5.75 -11.17
CA LEU A 163 -5.67 6.84 -10.62
C LEU A 163 -5.54 8.12 -11.44
N THR A 164 -5.53 8.00 -12.76
CA THR A 164 -5.52 9.12 -13.70
C THR A 164 -6.85 9.24 -14.43
N LEU A 165 -7.25 10.48 -14.74
CA LEU A 165 -8.47 10.80 -15.47
C LEU A 165 -8.13 11.11 -16.93
N THR A 166 -8.97 10.63 -17.86
CA THR A 166 -8.82 10.89 -19.30
C THR A 166 -9.16 12.34 -19.70
N THR A 167 -9.83 13.09 -18.80
CA THR A 167 -10.31 14.45 -19.07
C THR A 167 -9.20 15.50 -19.07
N SER A 168 -8.23 15.43 -18.16
CA SER A 168 -7.12 16.39 -18.05
C SER A 168 -6.07 15.94 -17.04
N TRP A 169 -4.79 16.20 -17.31
CA TRP A 169 -3.70 15.96 -16.34
C TRP A 169 -3.88 16.73 -15.03
N ARG A 170 -4.52 17.91 -15.05
CA ARG A 170 -4.82 18.70 -13.84
C ARG A 170 -5.85 18.00 -12.97
N ALA A 171 -6.84 17.37 -13.60
CA ALA A 171 -7.86 16.60 -12.91
C ALA A 171 -7.24 15.33 -12.31
N SER A 172 -6.35 14.64 -13.05
CA SER A 172 -5.56 13.52 -12.52
C SER A 172 -4.73 13.92 -11.30
N LEU A 173 -4.02 15.06 -11.37
CA LEU A 173 -3.22 15.55 -10.25
C LEU A 173 -4.08 15.86 -9.03
N ALA A 174 -5.22 16.54 -9.21
CA ALA A 174 -6.14 16.84 -8.13
C ALA A 174 -6.71 15.56 -7.49
N ALA A 175 -7.14 14.59 -8.31
CA ALA A 175 -7.63 13.31 -7.83
C ALA A 175 -6.55 12.52 -7.06
N GLN A 176 -5.30 12.53 -7.53
CA GLN A 176 -4.18 11.91 -6.81
C GLN A 176 -3.86 12.66 -5.51
N ALA A 177 -3.96 13.99 -5.48
CA ALA A 177 -3.80 14.76 -4.25
C ALA A 177 -4.84 14.35 -3.19
N ASP A 178 -6.11 14.21 -3.57
CA ASP A 178 -7.16 13.73 -2.67
C ASP A 178 -6.87 12.32 -2.12
N VAL A 179 -6.23 11.46 -2.92
CA VAL A 179 -5.79 10.13 -2.48
C VAL A 179 -4.66 10.25 -1.46
N PHE A 180 -3.70 11.17 -1.66
CA PHE A 180 -2.60 11.39 -0.70
C PHE A 180 -3.10 11.96 0.62
N GLU A 181 -4.08 12.86 0.60
CA GLU A 181 -4.74 13.34 1.82
C GLU A 181 -5.38 12.19 2.62
N ARG A 182 -5.97 11.21 1.93
CA ARG A 182 -6.51 10.00 2.59
C ARG A 182 -5.43 9.10 3.16
N VAL A 183 -4.32 8.92 2.42
CA VAL A 183 -3.17 8.15 2.92
C VAL A 183 -2.55 8.84 4.14
N ASP A 184 -2.45 10.17 4.14
CA ASP A 184 -1.95 10.94 5.29
C ASP A 184 -2.87 10.82 6.51
N ALA A 185 -4.19 10.98 6.31
CA ALA A 185 -5.18 10.81 7.36
C ALA A 185 -5.18 9.38 7.93
N TRP A 186 -5.08 8.37 7.07
CA TRP A 186 -4.92 6.97 7.47
C TRP A 186 -3.66 6.79 8.32
N ALA A 187 -2.51 7.30 7.88
CA ALA A 187 -1.24 7.21 8.60
C ALA A 187 -1.30 7.92 9.95
N ALA A 188 -1.91 9.11 10.02
CA ALA A 188 -2.12 9.86 11.25
C ALA A 188 -2.89 9.05 12.29
N ALA A 189 -3.96 8.39 11.88
CA ALA A 189 -4.79 7.56 12.75
C ALA A 189 -4.05 6.33 13.30
N ARG A 190 -3.00 5.84 12.62
CA ARG A 190 -2.18 4.71 13.11
C ARG A 190 -1.20 5.12 14.20
N VAL A 191 -0.66 6.33 14.13
CA VAL A 191 0.19 6.87 15.20
C VAL A 191 -0.62 7.14 16.46
N ALA A 192 -1.80 7.75 16.31
CA ALA A 192 -2.68 8.06 17.45
C ALA A 192 -3.13 6.79 18.21
N ALA A 193 -3.42 5.70 17.49
CA ALA A 193 -3.84 4.44 18.09
C ALA A 193 -2.72 3.75 18.92
N VAL A 194 -1.45 4.01 18.60
CA VAL A 194 -0.30 3.50 19.37
C VAL A 194 -0.08 4.35 20.63
N ALA A 195 -0.24 5.68 20.54
CA ALA A 195 -0.08 6.57 21.69
C ALA A 195 -1.18 6.45 22.76
N ALA A 196 -2.33 5.90 22.39
CA ALA A 196 -3.48 5.70 23.28
C ALA A 196 -3.47 4.34 24.03
N ARG A 197 -2.46 3.49 23.81
CA ARG A 197 -2.26 2.20 24.49
C ARG A 197 -1.19 2.32 25.56
#